data_AF-A0A180EUG7-F1
#
_entry.id   AF-A0A180EUG7-F1
#
_cell.length_a   1.000
_cell.length_b   1.000
_cell.length_c   1.000
_cell.angle_alpha   90.00
_cell.angle_beta   90.00
_cell.angle_gamma   90.00
#
_symmetry.space_group_name_H-M   'P 1'
#
loop_
_entity.id
_entity.type
_entity.pdbx_description
1 polymer ?
#
loop_
_entity_poly.entity_id
_entity_poly.type
_entity_poly.pdbx_seq_one_letter_code
_entity_poly.pdbx_strand_id
1 'polypeptide(L)'
;MQTAGALDNAPIHRIKKFTDKAAQRAKMDLQIRFLPPYSPKLNKTEMLRRFIKYNRLPFDAFLNFQNLKDRLTDVLHKIGSECQIKFY
;
A
#
# COMPACT_ATOMS: atom_id res chain seq x y z
N MET A 1 -17.44 -15.00 -3.98
CA MET A 1 -16.60 -14.46 -2.88
C MET A 1 -16.39 -12.98 -3.17
N GLN A 2 -16.83 -12.07 -2.30
CA GLN A 2 -16.60 -10.63 -2.51
C GLN A 2 -15.20 -10.22 -2.09
N THR A 3 -14.54 -9.42 -2.91
CA THR A 3 -13.20 -8.88 -2.62
C THR A 3 -13.36 -7.57 -1.86
N ALA A 4 -12.62 -7.40 -0.77
CA ALA A 4 -12.63 -6.17 0.03
C ALA A 4 -11.27 -5.46 -0.04
N GLY A 5 -11.27 -4.18 -0.41
CA GLY A 5 -10.11 -3.29 -0.34
C GLY A 5 -10.21 -2.37 0.87
N ALA A 6 -9.09 -2.17 1.57
CA ALA A 6 -8.99 -1.21 2.67
C ALA A 6 -8.24 0.06 2.21
N LEU A 7 -8.77 1.24 2.54
CA LEU A 7 -8.15 2.53 2.23
C LEU A 7 -8.08 3.44 3.46
N ASP A 8 -7.07 4.30 3.48
CA ASP A 8 -7.00 5.41 4.43
C ASP A 8 -7.96 6.55 4.05
N ASN A 9 -8.14 7.49 4.98
CA ASN A 9 -9.08 8.60 4.83
C ASN A 9 -8.49 9.84 4.13
N ALA A 10 -7.47 9.71 3.28
CA ALA A 10 -6.95 10.85 2.53
C ALA A 10 -8.09 11.59 1.77
N PRO A 11 -8.07 12.93 1.72
CA PRO A 11 -9.14 13.72 1.09
C PRO A 11 -9.46 13.29 -0.35
N ILE A 12 -8.43 12.89 -1.10
CA ILE A 12 -8.55 12.38 -2.47
C ILE A 12 -9.35 11.07 -2.60
N HIS A 13 -9.52 10.30 -1.52
CA HIS A 13 -10.36 9.10 -1.49
C HIS A 13 -11.80 9.41 -1.08
N ARG A 14 -12.09 10.65 -0.64
CA ARG A 14 -13.42 11.09 -0.21
C ARG A 14 -14.12 11.99 -1.22
N ILE A 15 -13.43 12.45 -2.26
CA ILE A 15 -14.04 13.24 -3.33
C ILE A 15 -15.09 12.44 -4.10
N LYS A 16 -16.10 13.15 -4.61
CA LYS A 16 -17.22 12.56 -5.36
C LYS A 16 -16.77 11.65 -6.51
N LYS A 17 -15.79 12.11 -7.31
CA LYS A 17 -15.23 11.35 -8.44
C LYS A 17 -14.67 9.99 -8.02
N PHE A 18 -14.11 9.90 -6.80
CA PHE A 18 -13.61 8.65 -6.26
C PHE A 18 -14.76 7.77 -5.77
N THR A 19 -15.69 8.32 -4.99
CA THR A 19 -16.84 7.58 -4.45
C THR A 19 -17.74 7.02 -5.55
N ASP A 20 -17.93 7.76 -6.65
CA ASP A 20 -18.68 7.28 -7.82
C ASP A 20 -18.02 6.05 -8.44
N LYS A 21 -16.68 6.07 -8.59
CA LYS A 21 -15.92 4.90 -9.07
C LYS A 21 -15.96 3.75 -8.07
N ALA A 22 -15.85 4.01 -6.77
CA ALA A 22 -15.94 2.98 -5.74
C ALA A 22 -17.31 2.28 -5.78
N ALA A 23 -18.40 3.02 -5.97
CA ALA A 23 -19.74 2.46 -6.15
C ALA A 23 -19.86 1.61 -7.42
N GLN A 24 -19.24 2.04 -8.54
CA GLN A 24 -19.18 1.21 -9.76
C GLN A 24 -18.39 -0.09 -9.52
N ARG A 25 -17.28 -0.03 -8.78
CA ARG A 25 -16.46 -1.20 -8.44
C ARG A 25 -17.16 -2.15 -7.47
N ALA A 26 -18.02 -1.64 -6.58
CA ALA A 26 -18.84 -2.48 -5.71
C ALA A 26 -19.81 -3.37 -6.51
N LYS A 27 -20.29 -2.91 -7.67
CA LYS A 27 -21.09 -3.73 -8.61
C LYS A 27 -20.27 -4.84 -9.29
N MET A 28 -18.94 -4.76 -9.24
CA MET A 28 -17.99 -5.75 -9.75
C MET A 28 -17.37 -6.57 -8.60
N ASP A 29 -18.12 -6.76 -7.51
CA ASP A 29 -17.70 -7.52 -6.32
C ASP A 29 -16.44 -7.00 -5.61
N LEU A 30 -16.06 -5.73 -5.82
CA LEU A 30 -14.97 -5.06 -5.10
C LEU A 30 -15.54 -3.99 -4.15
N GLN A 31 -15.63 -4.32 -2.86
CA GLN A 31 -16.04 -3.37 -1.83
C GLN A 31 -14.84 -2.60 -1.27
N ILE A 32 -14.94 -1.27 -1.22
CA ILE A 32 -13.94 -0.41 -0.57
C ILE A 32 -14.39 -0.08 0.85
N ARG A 33 -13.54 -0.35 1.84
CA ARG A 33 -13.75 -0.02 3.25
C ARG A 33 -12.70 0.99 3.71
N PHE A 34 -13.13 1.98 4.46
CA PHE A 34 -12.22 2.97 5.04
C PHE A 34 -11.75 2.51 6.41
N LEU A 35 -10.46 2.66 6.67
CA LEU A 35 -9.88 2.45 7.99
C LEU A 35 -10.36 3.54 8.95
N PRO A 36 -10.41 3.29 10.28
CA PRO A 36 -10.62 4.35 11.25
C PRO A 36 -9.56 5.46 11.12
N PRO A 37 -9.90 6.71 11.45
CA PRO A 37 -8.93 7.80 11.41
C PRO A 37 -7.73 7.51 12.31
N TYR A 38 -6.56 8.03 11.92
CA TYR A 38 -5.30 7.90 12.66
C TYR A 38 -4.91 6.46 13.04
N SER A 39 -5.28 5.48 12.21
CA SER A 39 -5.01 4.05 12.46
C SER A 39 -3.97 3.45 11.48
N PRO A 40 -2.73 3.97 11.44
CA PRO A 40 -1.69 3.51 10.51
C PRO A 40 -1.32 2.03 10.71
N LYS A 41 -1.46 1.52 11.95
CA LYS A 41 -1.20 0.12 12.29
C LYS A 41 -2.15 -0.86 11.59
N LEU A 42 -3.34 -0.40 11.20
CA LEU A 42 -4.31 -1.21 10.44
C LEU A 42 -4.05 -1.17 8.93
N ASN A 43 -3.17 -0.28 8.46
CA ASN A 43 -2.82 -0.13 7.06
C ASN A 43 -1.62 -1.01 6.70
N LYS A 44 -1.88 -2.21 6.17
CA LYS A 44 -0.84 -3.15 5.73
C LYS A 44 0.13 -2.53 4.72
N THR A 45 -0.34 -1.67 3.82
CA THR A 45 0.52 -0.98 2.84
C THR A 45 1.46 0.00 3.54
N GLU A 46 1.06 0.60 4.66
CA GLU A 46 1.96 1.43 5.46
C GLU A 46 3.00 0.60 6.19
N MET A 47 2.62 -0.54 6.78
CA MET A 47 3.55 -1.48 7.41
C MET A 47 4.60 -1.99 6.40
N LEU A 48 4.15 -2.37 5.20
CA LEU A 48 5.01 -2.75 4.07
C LEU A 48 6.00 -1.65 3.71
N ARG A 49 5.52 -0.41 3.55
CA ARG A 49 6.36 0.74 3.21
C ARG A 49 7.42 1.03 4.27
N ARG A 50 7.05 0.97 5.56
CA ARG A 50 7.99 1.13 6.68
C ARG A 50 9.07 0.04 6.65
N PHE A 51 8.67 -1.23 6.49
CA PHE A 51 9.61 -2.34 6.38
C PHE A 51 10.58 -2.17 5.21
N ILE A 52 10.08 -1.82 4.01
CA ILE A 52 10.93 -1.61 2.84
C ILE A 52 11.94 -0.50 3.11
N LYS A 53 11.47 0.65 3.61
CA LYS A 53 12.30 1.84 3.83
C LYS A 53 13.38 1.60 4.88
N TYR A 54 13.04 0.98 6.00
CA TYR A 54 13.94 0.90 7.16
C TYR A 54 14.74 -0.41 7.22
N ASN A 55 14.27 -1.49 6.60
CA ASN A 55 14.85 -2.82 6.78
C ASN A 55 15.38 -3.46 5.49
N ARG A 56 15.05 -2.91 4.30
CA ARG A 56 15.40 -3.54 3.01
C ARG A 56 16.14 -2.64 2.05
N LEU A 57 15.81 -1.36 2.00
CA LEU A 57 16.54 -0.42 1.15
C LEU A 57 17.86 -0.02 1.81
N PRO A 58 19.01 -0.21 1.14
CA PRO A 58 20.27 0.32 1.63
C PRO A 58 20.32 1.85 1.44
N PHE A 59 21.19 2.53 2.17
CA PHE A 59 21.30 4.00 2.08
C PHE A 59 21.68 4.49 0.68
N ASP A 60 22.46 3.73 -0.09
CA ASP A 60 22.83 4.08 -1.47
C ASP A 60 21.64 4.12 -2.44
N ALA A 61 20.52 3.45 -2.09
CA ALA A 61 19.30 3.50 -2.89
C ALA A 61 18.76 4.94 -2.99
N PHE A 62 19.08 5.82 -2.04
CA PHE A 62 18.58 7.19 -2.01
C PHE A 62 19.47 8.21 -2.75
N LEU A 63 20.57 7.77 -3.37
CA LEU A 63 21.50 8.68 -4.06
C LEU A 63 20.87 9.38 -5.26
N ASN A 64 19.98 8.69 -5.99
CA ASN A 64 19.22 9.27 -7.08
C ASN A 64 17.93 8.48 -7.32
N PHE A 65 17.02 9.04 -8.12
CA PHE A 65 15.72 8.44 -8.38
C PHE A 65 15.80 7.10 -9.11
N GLN A 66 16.75 6.93 -10.04
CA GLN A 66 16.92 5.70 -10.80
C GLN A 66 17.39 4.57 -9.88
N ASN A 67 18.40 4.81 -9.03
CA ASN A 67 18.84 3.86 -8.01
C ASN A 67 17.70 3.47 -7.08
N LEU A 68 16.90 4.44 -6.59
CA LEU A 68 15.77 4.16 -5.73
C LEU A 68 14.76 3.25 -6.42
N LYS A 69 14.44 3.54 -7.69
CA LYS A 69 13.50 2.78 -8.49
C LYS A 69 13.98 1.34 -8.68
N ASP A 70 15.23 1.15 -9.11
CA ASP A 70 15.79 -0.18 -9.40
C ASP A 70 15.88 -1.03 -8.13
N ARG A 71 16.37 -0.46 -7.03
CA ARG A 71 16.44 -1.15 -5.73
C ARG A 71 15.07 -1.45 -5.16
N LEU A 72 14.11 -0.52 -5.27
CA LEU A 72 12.75 -0.74 -4.81
C LEU A 72 12.06 -1.86 -5.61
N THR A 73 12.24 -1.89 -6.94
CA THR A 73 11.69 -2.95 -7.79
C THR A 73 12.27 -4.32 -7.43
N ASP A 74 13.58 -4.42 -7.22
CA ASP A 74 14.23 -5.66 -6.75
C ASP A 74 13.64 -6.13 -5.40
N VAL A 75 13.54 -5.23 -4.42
CA VAL A 75 12.96 -5.56 -3.11
C VAL A 75 11.51 -6.04 -3.25
N LEU A 76 10.70 -5.37 -4.08
CA LEU A 76 9.30 -5.73 -4.30
C LEU A 76 9.14 -7.12 -4.93
N HIS A 77 9.99 -7.50 -5.89
CA HIS A 77 9.98 -8.84 -6.48
C HIS A 77 10.38 -9.95 -5.48
N LYS A 78 11.16 -9.61 -4.46
CA LYS A 78 11.60 -10.53 -3.40
C LYS A 78 10.61 -10.66 -2.25
N ILE A 79 9.57 -9.82 -2.17
CA ILE A 79 8.54 -9.93 -1.14
C ILE A 79 7.79 -11.25 -1.30
N GLY A 80 7.66 -12.01 -0.21
CA GLY A 80 6.94 -13.28 -0.17
C GLY A 80 7.80 -14.51 -0.48
N SER A 81 8.97 -14.34 -1.07
CA SER A 81 9.98 -15.41 -1.26
C SER A 81 11.13 -15.23 -0.27
N GLU A 82 12.03 -14.28 -0.54
CA GLU A 82 13.23 -14.00 0.26
C GLU A 82 12.97 -12.97 1.37
N CYS A 83 11.94 -12.13 1.19
CA CYS A 83 11.56 -11.08 2.12
C CYS A 83 10.18 -11.38 2.74
N GLN A 84 10.20 -11.94 3.94
CA GLN A 84 8.98 -12.14 4.73
C GLN A 84 8.67 -10.92 5.59
N ILE A 85 7.42 -10.46 5.54
CA ILE A 85 6.89 -9.38 6.38
C ILE A 85 5.78 -9.96 7.23
N LYS A 86 5.81 -9.63 8.52
CA LYS A 86 4.76 -10.01 9.45
C LYS A 86 3.85 -8.80 9.70
N PHE A 87 2.57 -8.99 9.41
CA PHE A 87 1.53 -7.99 9.65
C PHE A 87 0.87 -8.32 11.00
N TYR A 88 1.48 -7.81 12.08
CA TYR A 88 0.93 -7.89 13.43
C TYR A 88 0.08 -6.67 13.76
#